data_AF-A0AAW0MU77-F1
#
_entry.id   AF-A0AAW0MU77-F1
#
_cell.length_a   1.000
_cell.length_b   1.000
_cell.length_c   1.000
_cell.angle_alpha   90.00
_cell.angle_beta   90.00
_cell.angle_gamma   90.00
#
_symmetry.space_group_name_H-M   'P 1'
#
loop_
_entity.id
_entity.type
_entity.pdbx_description
1 polymer ?
#
loop_
_entity_poly.entity_id
_entity_poly.type
_entity_poly.pdbx_seq_one_letter_code
_entity_poly.pdbx_strand_id
1 'polypeptide(L)'
;MAVLVHLLACAFGLGSWVAVNGLWVELPLIVNTLPEGWDLPSYLTVIIQLANLGPLLVTLMHRLCPGRLKEHVVIYSILCIGIVSCLLLAFFWDRTSLIAGEPHSTAFFIITFFLALVDCTSSVTFLPFMMQLPAKYITTFFIGEGLSGFIPGVIALAQGVAWPNVSTLLTQLETSRQ
;
A
#
# COMPACT_ATOMS: atom_id res chain seq x y z
N MET A 1 11.58 -9.26 27.33
CA MET A 1 10.12 -9.07 27.16
C MET A 1 9.77 -7.71 26.57
N ALA A 2 10.25 -6.59 27.12
CA ALA A 2 9.94 -5.25 26.58
C ALA A 2 10.42 -5.02 25.14
N VAL A 3 11.63 -5.47 24.78
CA VAL A 3 12.20 -5.33 23.42
C VAL A 3 11.35 -6.07 22.37
N LEU A 4 10.87 -7.27 22.70
CA LEU A 4 9.99 -8.04 21.80
C LEU A 4 8.71 -7.27 21.48
N VAL A 5 8.08 -6.64 22.49
CA VAL A 5 6.87 -5.84 22.27
C VAL A 5 7.17 -4.58 21.44
N HIS A 6 8.35 -3.96 21.59
CA HIS A 6 8.77 -2.87 20.71
C HIS A 6 8.96 -3.34 19.26
N LEU A 7 9.60 -4.49 19.05
CA LEU A 7 9.75 -5.05 17.71
C LEU A 7 8.41 -5.38 17.06
N LEU A 8 7.49 -5.99 17.82
CA LEU A 8 6.14 -6.29 17.35
C LEU A 8 5.34 -5.02 17.06
N ALA A 9 5.39 -4.01 17.93
CA ALA A 9 4.74 -2.71 17.70
C ALA A 9 5.29 -2.01 16.45
N CYS A 10 6.61 -2.08 16.25
CA CYS A 10 7.27 -1.54 15.05
C CYS A 10 6.82 -2.30 13.79
N ALA A 11 6.83 -3.64 13.81
CA ALA A 11 6.35 -4.45 12.68
C ALA A 11 4.87 -4.21 12.38
N PHE A 12 4.07 -4.00 13.43
CA PHE A 12 2.64 -3.72 13.31
C PHE A 12 2.37 -2.34 12.67
N GLY A 13 3.15 -1.32 13.05
CA GLY A 13 3.12 -0.01 12.40
C GLY A 13 3.70 -0.03 10.99
N LEU A 14 4.76 -0.80 10.75
CA LEU A 14 5.32 -0.97 9.40
C LEU A 14 4.28 -1.55 8.44
N GLY A 15 3.55 -2.59 8.89
CA GLY A 15 2.56 -3.29 8.09
C GLY A 15 1.35 -2.45 7.66
N SER A 16 1.11 -1.27 8.23
CA SER A 16 -0.07 -0.46 7.88
C SER A 16 0.02 0.26 6.54
N TRP A 17 1.25 0.54 6.07
CA TRP A 17 1.48 1.33 4.85
C TRP A 17 2.56 0.75 3.92
N VAL A 18 3.27 -0.30 4.34
CA VAL A 18 4.40 -0.84 3.56
C VAL A 18 3.98 -1.31 2.17
N ALA A 19 2.74 -1.78 2.02
CA ALA A 19 2.27 -2.33 0.76
C ALA A 19 1.94 -1.21 -0.26
N VAL A 20 1.18 -0.20 0.12
CA VAL A 20 0.94 0.99 -0.72
C VAL A 20 2.24 1.75 -0.99
N ASN A 21 3.12 1.92 0.01
CA ASN A 21 4.41 2.57 -0.20
C ASN A 21 5.31 1.77 -1.16
N GLY A 22 5.31 0.44 -1.06
CA GLY A 22 6.00 -0.43 -2.02
C GLY A 22 5.49 -0.25 -3.44
N LEU A 23 4.18 -0.19 -3.62
CA LEU A 23 3.55 0.06 -4.93
C LEU A 23 3.97 1.41 -5.52
N TRP A 24 3.99 2.48 -4.71
CA TRP A 24 4.42 3.81 -5.15
C TRP A 24 5.88 3.86 -5.58
N VAL A 25 6.73 3.13 -4.87
CA VAL A 25 8.15 3.06 -5.16
C VAL A 25 8.45 2.26 -6.43
N GLU A 26 7.65 1.22 -6.72
CA GLU A 26 7.75 0.40 -7.93
C GLU A 26 7.02 1.03 -9.15
N LEU A 27 6.25 2.10 -8.91
CA LEU A 27 5.45 2.78 -9.94
C LEU A 27 6.23 3.12 -11.22
N PRO A 28 7.48 3.65 -11.16
CA PRO A 28 8.24 3.97 -12.38
C PRO A 28 8.52 2.75 -13.26
N LEU A 29 8.59 1.55 -12.68
CA LEU A 29 8.72 0.32 -13.46
C LEU A 29 7.37 -0.10 -14.04
N ILE A 30 6.32 -0.09 -13.22
CA ILE A 30 4.96 -0.52 -13.58
C ILE A 30 4.41 0.31 -14.76
N VAL A 31 4.63 1.62 -14.76
CA VAL A 31 4.23 2.58 -15.81
C VAL A 31 4.75 2.20 -17.19
N ASN A 32 5.89 1.53 -17.30
CA ASN A 32 6.45 1.10 -18.59
C ASN A 32 5.81 -0.19 -19.13
N THR A 33 5.03 -0.89 -18.31
CA THR A 33 4.45 -2.21 -18.62
C THR A 33 2.94 -2.17 -18.82
N LEU A 34 2.23 -1.38 -18.02
CA LEU A 34 0.77 -1.30 -18.08
C LEU A 34 0.31 -0.31 -19.15
N PRO A 35 -0.84 -0.58 -19.80
CA PRO A 35 -1.36 0.23 -20.89
C PRO A 35 -1.69 1.68 -20.51
N GLU A 36 -1.95 1.97 -19.23
CA GLU A 36 -2.31 3.31 -18.75
C GLU A 36 -1.10 4.27 -18.64
N GLY A 37 0.13 3.76 -18.68
CA GLY A 37 1.33 4.60 -18.64
C GLY A 37 1.33 5.60 -17.47
N TRP A 38 1.63 6.87 -17.77
CA TRP A 38 1.76 7.94 -16.77
C TRP A 38 0.42 8.44 -16.20
N ASP A 39 -0.71 7.90 -16.63
CA ASP A 39 -2.01 8.15 -15.98
C ASP A 39 -2.22 7.27 -14.74
N LEU A 40 -1.44 6.20 -14.57
CA LEU A 40 -1.49 5.31 -13.39
C LEU A 40 -1.41 6.04 -12.04
N PRO A 41 -0.48 6.98 -11.79
CA PRO A 41 -0.41 7.69 -10.51
C PRO A 41 -1.71 8.42 -10.18
N SER A 42 -2.38 8.98 -11.20
CA SER A 42 -3.67 9.66 -11.06
C SER A 42 -4.78 8.67 -10.69
N TYR A 43 -4.87 7.52 -11.38
CA TYR A 43 -5.83 6.46 -11.04
C TYR A 43 -5.61 5.92 -9.63
N LEU A 44 -4.36 5.63 -9.26
CA LEU A 44 -3.99 5.16 -7.93
C LEU A 44 -4.37 6.14 -6.84
N THR A 45 -4.13 7.44 -7.05
CA THR A 45 -4.55 8.48 -6.11
C THR A 45 -6.06 8.43 -5.90
N VAL A 46 -6.86 8.39 -6.96
CA VAL A 46 -8.32 8.31 -6.84
C VAL A 46 -8.75 7.04 -6.09
N ILE A 47 -8.14 5.89 -6.40
CA ILE A 47 -8.43 4.61 -5.74
C ILE A 47 -8.13 4.67 -4.24
N ILE A 48 -6.97 5.21 -3.85
CA ILE A 48 -6.59 5.38 -2.44
C ILE A 48 -7.56 6.34 -1.74
N GLN A 49 -7.96 7.42 -2.40
CA GLN A 49 -8.93 8.36 -1.84
C GLN A 49 -10.29 7.70 -1.61
N LEU A 50 -10.74 6.82 -2.51
CA LEU A 50 -11.96 6.02 -2.32
C LEU A 50 -11.81 5.00 -1.19
N ALA A 51 -10.61 4.43 -1.00
CA ALA A 51 -10.32 3.49 0.08
C ALA A 51 -10.43 4.13 1.49
N ASN A 52 -10.36 5.46 1.62
CA ASN A 52 -10.67 6.16 2.87
C ASN A 52 -12.12 5.95 3.36
N LEU A 53 -13.01 5.38 2.54
CA LEU A 53 -14.30 4.86 3.03
C LEU A 53 -14.13 3.73 4.06
N GLY A 54 -13.02 2.99 4.05
CA GLY A 54 -12.75 1.89 5.00
C GLY A 54 -12.84 2.33 6.47
N PRO A 55 -12.05 3.33 6.92
CA PRO A 55 -12.20 3.93 8.24
C PRO A 55 -13.61 4.41 8.59
N LEU A 56 -14.30 5.02 7.62
CA LEU A 56 -15.67 5.49 7.81
C LEU A 56 -16.63 4.32 8.08
N LEU A 57 -16.51 3.24 7.31
CA LEU A 57 -17.29 2.01 7.49
C LEU A 57 -17.02 1.38 8.85
N VAL A 58 -15.76 1.27 9.27
CA VAL A 58 -15.42 0.71 10.59
C VAL A 58 -15.95 1.58 11.72
N THR A 59 -15.88 2.91 11.58
CA THR A 59 -16.41 3.86 12.56
C THR A 59 -17.94 3.73 12.65
N LEU A 60 -18.62 3.63 11.51
CA LEU A 60 -20.07 3.45 11.45
C LEU A 60 -20.48 2.10 12.06
N MET A 61 -19.75 1.03 11.76
CA MET A 61 -19.99 -0.29 12.34
C MET A 61 -19.82 -0.29 13.86
N HIS A 62 -18.83 0.42 14.40
CA HIS A 62 -18.69 0.61 15.85
C HIS A 62 -19.85 1.40 16.46
N ARG A 63 -20.39 2.39 15.74
CA ARG A 63 -21.55 3.18 16.18
C ARG A 63 -22.86 2.38 16.15
N LEU A 64 -23.09 1.57 15.14
CA LEU A 64 -24.32 0.81 14.94
C LEU A 64 -24.38 -0.48 15.77
N CYS A 65 -23.24 -1.12 16.02
CA CYS A 65 -23.15 -2.40 16.74
C CYS A 65 -22.14 -2.33 17.91
N PRO A 66 -22.35 -1.46 18.91
CA PRO A 66 -21.43 -1.31 20.03
C PRO A 66 -21.27 -2.64 20.79
N GLY A 67 -20.02 -3.06 21.01
CA GLY A 67 -19.66 -4.25 21.79
C GLY A 67 -19.68 -5.59 21.05
N ARG A 68 -20.10 -5.65 19.77
CA ARG A 68 -20.02 -6.90 18.97
C ARG A 68 -18.72 -7.04 18.18
N LEU A 69 -18.00 -5.94 17.95
CA LEU A 69 -16.74 -5.93 17.23
C LEU A 69 -15.59 -6.12 18.22
N LYS A 70 -15.01 -7.31 18.17
CA LYS A 70 -13.77 -7.60 18.88
C LYS A 70 -12.61 -7.05 18.06
N GLU A 71 -11.85 -6.11 18.61
CA GLU A 71 -10.72 -5.45 17.93
C GLU A 71 -9.75 -6.45 17.31
N HIS A 72 -9.41 -7.53 18.03
CA HIS A 72 -8.53 -8.58 17.50
C HIS A 72 -9.11 -9.25 16.25
N VAL A 73 -10.42 -9.51 16.20
CA VAL A 73 -11.06 -10.12 15.01
C VAL A 73 -10.97 -9.19 13.81
N VAL A 74 -11.18 -7.89 14.03
CA VAL A 74 -11.05 -6.87 12.98
C VAL A 74 -9.61 -6.81 12.48
N ILE A 75 -8.63 -6.74 13.37
CA ILE A 75 -7.19 -6.73 13.02
C ILE A 75 -6.81 -7.98 12.21
N TYR A 76 -7.18 -9.17 12.67
CA TYR A 76 -6.87 -10.40 11.95
C TYR A 76 -7.56 -10.46 10.58
N SER A 77 -8.80 -9.97 10.46
CA SER A 77 -9.51 -9.91 9.18
C SER A 77 -8.82 -8.98 8.19
N ILE A 78 -8.43 -7.78 8.63
CA ILE A 78 -7.70 -6.79 7.83
C ILE A 78 -6.36 -7.37 7.38
N LEU A 79 -5.62 -8.00 8.29
CA LEU A 79 -4.32 -8.61 7.97
C LEU A 79 -4.44 -9.76 6.96
N CYS A 80 -5.46 -10.63 7.11
CA CYS A 80 -5.70 -11.71 6.16
C CYS A 80 -6.04 -11.16 4.77
N ILE A 81 -6.92 -10.15 4.68
CA ILE A 81 -7.26 -9.49 3.41
C ILE A 81 -6.01 -8.84 2.82
N GLY A 82 -5.19 -8.15 3.62
CA GLY A 82 -3.93 -7.54 3.17
C GLY A 82 -2.96 -8.56 2.58
N ILE A 83 -2.72 -9.68 3.27
CA ILE A 83 -1.84 -10.76 2.76
C ILE A 83 -2.38 -11.33 1.46
N VAL A 84 -3.68 -11.63 1.39
CA VAL A 84 -4.31 -12.16 0.16
C VAL A 84 -4.19 -11.14 -0.97
N SER A 85 -4.46 -9.85 -0.71
CA SER A 85 -4.32 -8.79 -1.71
C SER A 85 -2.88 -8.64 -2.20
N CYS A 86 -1.87 -8.66 -1.32
CA CYS A 86 -0.47 -8.61 -1.71
C CYS A 86 -0.07 -9.81 -2.59
N LEU A 87 -0.51 -11.01 -2.22
CA LEU A 87 -0.24 -12.22 -3.01
C LEU A 87 -0.93 -12.15 -4.37
N LEU A 88 -2.20 -11.76 -4.42
CA LEU A 88 -2.92 -11.57 -5.67
C LEU A 88 -2.25 -10.50 -6.54
N LEU A 89 -1.81 -9.38 -5.95
CA LEU A 89 -1.12 -8.33 -6.67
C LEU A 89 0.14 -8.88 -7.34
N ALA A 90 0.97 -9.63 -6.61
CA ALA A 90 2.20 -10.20 -7.14
C ALA A 90 2.00 -11.14 -8.35
N PHE A 91 0.85 -11.82 -8.45
CA PHE A 91 0.53 -12.73 -9.56
C PHE A 91 -0.30 -12.11 -10.68
N PHE A 92 -1.12 -11.09 -10.38
CA PHE A 92 -2.12 -10.55 -11.31
C PHE A 92 -1.84 -9.10 -11.73
N TRP A 93 -0.74 -8.49 -11.30
CA TRP A 93 -0.42 -7.10 -11.65
C TRP A 93 -0.25 -6.87 -13.17
N ASP A 94 0.22 -7.87 -13.93
CA ASP A 94 0.45 -7.78 -15.37
C ASP A 94 -0.79 -8.12 -16.22
N ARG A 95 -1.88 -8.55 -15.58
CA ARG A 95 -3.09 -9.00 -16.28
C ARG A 95 -3.94 -7.81 -16.69
N THR A 96 -4.04 -7.64 -18.01
CA THR A 96 -4.94 -6.66 -18.63
C THR A 96 -6.25 -7.31 -19.06
N SER A 97 -7.31 -6.52 -19.06
CA SER A 97 -8.65 -6.90 -19.52
C SER A 97 -9.19 -5.83 -20.46
N LEU A 98 -9.96 -6.22 -21.45
CA LEU A 98 -10.55 -5.29 -22.42
C LEU A 98 -11.79 -4.62 -21.84
N ILE A 99 -11.73 -3.31 -21.57
CA ILE A 99 -12.89 -2.47 -21.23
C ILE A 99 -13.08 -1.47 -22.36
N ALA A 100 -14.30 -1.37 -22.88
CA ALA A 100 -14.66 -0.42 -23.93
C ALA A 100 -13.77 -0.47 -25.20
N GLY A 101 -13.16 -1.63 -25.48
CA GLY A 101 -12.27 -1.84 -26.63
C GLY A 101 -10.78 -1.56 -26.36
N GLU A 102 -10.43 -1.01 -25.20
CA GLU A 102 -9.05 -0.72 -24.82
C GLU A 102 -8.57 -1.67 -23.70
N PRO A 103 -7.28 -2.06 -23.68
CA PRO A 103 -6.72 -2.85 -22.60
C PRO A 103 -6.57 -2.00 -21.33
N HIS A 104 -7.12 -2.50 -20.23
CA HIS A 104 -7.07 -1.87 -18.92
C HIS A 104 -6.62 -2.85 -17.83
N SER A 105 -5.81 -2.36 -16.89
CA SER A 105 -5.21 -3.05 -15.74
C SER A 105 -6.19 -3.17 -14.58
N THR A 106 -7.39 -3.69 -14.87
CA THR A 106 -8.51 -3.72 -13.92
C THR A 106 -8.21 -4.57 -12.70
N ALA A 107 -7.52 -5.71 -12.87
CA ALA A 107 -7.09 -6.57 -11.77
C ALA A 107 -6.16 -5.80 -10.82
N PHE A 108 -5.17 -5.10 -11.37
CA PHE A 108 -4.27 -4.24 -10.61
C PHE A 108 -5.03 -3.16 -9.83
N PHE A 109 -5.99 -2.47 -10.45
CA PHE A 109 -6.78 -1.43 -9.78
C PHE A 109 -7.68 -1.97 -8.66
N ILE A 110 -8.36 -3.09 -8.89
CA ILE A 110 -9.24 -3.71 -7.89
C ILE A 110 -8.42 -4.21 -6.70
N ILE A 111 -7.30 -4.88 -6.95
CA ILE A 111 -6.45 -5.40 -5.87
C ILE A 111 -5.82 -4.23 -5.10
N THR A 112 -5.38 -3.18 -5.78
CA THR A 112 -4.86 -1.97 -5.15
C THR A 112 -5.91 -1.26 -4.32
N PHE A 113 -7.18 -1.26 -4.75
CA PHE A 113 -8.28 -0.74 -3.93
C PHE A 113 -8.43 -1.51 -2.62
N PHE A 114 -8.44 -2.84 -2.65
CA PHE A 114 -8.51 -3.65 -1.42
C PHE A 114 -7.29 -3.45 -0.52
N LEU A 115 -6.11 -3.31 -1.12
CA LEU A 115 -4.87 -3.05 -0.41
C LEU A 115 -4.91 -1.68 0.29
N ALA A 116 -5.29 -0.63 -0.43
CA ALA A 116 -5.47 0.71 0.13
C ALA A 116 -6.57 0.74 1.20
N LEU A 117 -7.67 -0.02 1.02
CA LEU A 117 -8.74 -0.12 2.01
C LEU A 117 -8.21 -0.73 3.31
N VAL A 118 -7.44 -1.80 3.20
CA VAL A 118 -6.76 -2.44 4.34
C VAL A 118 -5.80 -1.46 5.01
N ASP A 119 -4.94 -0.78 4.25
CA ASP A 119 -3.94 0.15 4.76
C ASP A 119 -4.60 1.33 5.51
N CYS A 120 -5.55 2.03 4.88
CA CYS A 120 -6.29 3.12 5.52
C CYS A 120 -7.03 2.65 6.78
N THR A 121 -7.66 1.47 6.74
CA THR A 121 -8.42 0.93 7.88
C THR A 121 -7.50 0.47 9.01
N SER A 122 -6.32 -0.06 8.68
CA SER A 122 -5.35 -0.54 9.66
C SER A 122 -4.82 0.60 10.53
N SER A 123 -4.40 1.74 9.98
CA SER A 123 -3.93 2.89 10.78
C SER A 123 -4.99 3.38 11.79
N VAL A 124 -6.27 3.30 11.45
CA VAL A 124 -7.38 3.72 12.33
C VAL A 124 -7.76 2.66 13.36
N THR A 125 -7.64 1.37 13.03
CA THR A 125 -8.02 0.27 13.93
C THR A 125 -6.89 -0.20 14.84
N PHE A 126 -5.64 -0.04 14.40
CA PHE A 126 -4.45 -0.48 15.12
C PHE A 126 -4.13 0.46 16.28
N LEU A 127 -4.41 1.74 16.12
CA LEU A 127 -4.16 2.75 17.14
C LEU A 127 -4.97 2.51 18.44
N PRO A 128 -6.30 2.28 18.41
CA PRO A 128 -7.08 1.90 19.60
C PRO A 128 -6.53 0.69 20.35
N PHE A 129 -6.07 -0.33 19.63
CA PHE A 129 -5.44 -1.51 20.22
C PHE A 129 -4.11 -1.15 20.89
N MET A 130 -3.25 -0.36 20.23
CA MET A 130 -1.98 0.10 20.80
C MET A 130 -2.17 1.00 22.02
N MET A 131 -3.30 1.72 22.14
CA MET A 131 -3.64 2.53 23.32
C MET A 131 -3.95 1.69 24.57
N GLN A 132 -4.19 0.38 24.44
CA GLN A 132 -4.31 -0.54 25.59
C GLN A 132 -2.94 -0.90 26.18
N LEU A 133 -1.85 -0.63 25.47
CA LEU A 133 -0.48 -0.86 25.92
C LEU A 133 0.14 0.42 26.51
N PRO A 134 1.22 0.31 27.30
CA PRO A 134 1.95 1.48 27.78
C PRO A 134 2.35 2.45 26.65
N ALA A 135 2.17 3.75 26.86
CA ALA A 135 2.34 4.80 25.85
C ALA A 135 3.66 4.75 25.07
N LYS A 136 4.75 4.22 25.67
CA LYS A 136 6.03 4.00 25.00
C LYS A 136 5.95 3.14 23.73
N TYR A 137 4.96 2.25 23.63
CA TYR A 137 4.77 1.38 22.47
C TYR A 137 4.04 2.08 21.32
N ILE A 138 3.23 3.11 21.61
CA ILE A 138 2.58 3.95 20.59
C ILE A 138 3.65 4.72 19.81
N THR A 139 4.66 5.26 20.49
CA THR A 139 5.80 5.90 19.82
C THR A 139 6.51 4.93 18.88
N THR A 140 6.72 3.68 19.30
CA THR A 140 7.34 2.65 18.45
C THR A 140 6.48 2.25 17.26
N PHE A 141 5.16 2.23 17.42
CA PHE A 141 4.22 2.03 16.31
C PHE A 141 4.38 3.12 15.24
N PHE A 142 4.40 4.40 15.61
CA PHE A 142 4.60 5.49 14.66
C PHE A 142 5.99 5.48 14.00
N ILE A 143 7.02 5.03 14.73
CA ILE A 143 8.34 4.78 14.13
C ILE A 143 8.24 3.71 13.04
N GLY A 144 7.55 2.61 13.32
CA GLY A 144 7.29 1.56 12.34
C GLY A 144 6.54 2.07 11.11
N GLU A 145 5.48 2.84 11.33
CA GLU A 145 4.68 3.46 10.26
C GLU A 145 5.54 4.39 9.39
N GLY A 146 6.44 5.17 9.99
CA GLY A 146 7.42 5.96 9.23
C GLY A 146 8.43 5.11 8.45
N LEU A 147 8.88 3.99 9.01
CA LEU A 147 9.79 3.06 8.33
C LEU A 147 9.14 2.33 7.15
N SER A 148 7.82 2.29 7.08
CA SER A 148 7.07 1.64 6.00
C SER A 148 7.33 2.24 4.62
N GLY A 149 7.71 3.52 4.54
CA GLY A 149 8.14 4.17 3.29
C GLY A 149 9.65 4.06 3.07
N PHE A 150 10.43 4.06 4.15
CA PHE A 150 11.89 3.99 4.09
C PHE A 150 12.38 2.64 3.56
N ILE A 151 11.85 1.52 4.06
CA ILE A 151 12.30 0.18 3.66
C ILE A 151 12.06 -0.07 2.15
N PRO A 152 10.85 0.15 1.60
CA PRO A 152 10.65 0.04 0.16
C PRO A 152 11.55 0.97 -0.65
N GLY A 153 11.75 2.21 -0.20
CA GLY A 153 12.65 3.15 -0.86
C GLY A 153 14.09 2.64 -0.96
N VAL A 154 14.64 2.05 0.11
CA VAL A 154 15.97 1.41 0.08
C VAL A 154 15.99 0.22 -0.88
N ILE A 155 14.93 -0.59 -0.91
CA ILE A 155 14.82 -1.74 -1.82
C ILE A 155 14.83 -1.27 -3.28
N ALA A 156 14.08 -0.23 -3.64
CA ALA A 156 14.07 0.27 -5.01
C ALA A 156 15.36 0.98 -5.42
N LEU A 157 16.03 1.66 -4.49
CA LEU A 157 17.37 2.16 -4.75
C LEU A 157 18.33 1.02 -5.06
N ALA A 158 18.23 -0.10 -4.32
CA ALA A 158 19.03 -1.29 -4.58
C ALA A 158 18.67 -1.98 -5.91
N GLN A 159 17.40 -1.96 -6.32
CA GLN A 159 16.94 -2.46 -7.62
C GLN A 159 17.34 -1.54 -8.79
N GLY A 160 17.70 -0.28 -8.53
CA GLY A 160 18.11 0.67 -9.55
C GLY A 160 16.95 1.38 -10.27
N VAL A 161 15.76 1.44 -9.66
CA VAL A 161 14.54 2.05 -10.23
C VAL A 161 14.74 3.51 -10.66
N ALA A 162 15.73 4.21 -10.09
CA ALA A 162 16.01 5.63 -10.31
C ALA A 162 16.97 5.95 -11.47
N TRP A 163 17.49 4.96 -12.22
CA TRP A 163 18.43 5.24 -13.31
C TRP A 163 17.71 5.16 -14.67
N PRO A 164 17.43 6.30 -15.33
CA PRO A 164 17.34 6.25 -16.77
C PRO A 164 18.69 5.73 -17.24
N ASN A 165 18.71 4.56 -17.90
CA ASN A 165 19.92 4.10 -18.55
C ASN A 165 20.44 5.27 -19.39
N VAL A 166 21.71 5.65 -19.19
CA VAL A 166 22.35 6.73 -19.96
C VAL A 166 22.15 6.51 -21.47
N SER A 167 22.03 5.25 -21.90
CA SER A 167 21.62 4.87 -23.26
C SER A 167 20.27 5.47 -23.68
N THR A 168 19.23 5.44 -22.84
CA THR A 168 17.90 5.98 -23.17
C THR A 168 17.91 7.50 -23.31
N LEU A 169 18.69 8.19 -22.47
CA LEU A 169 18.91 9.64 -22.59
C LEU A 169 19.70 10.00 -23.84
N LEU A 170 20.72 9.20 -24.19
CA LEU A 170 21.49 9.38 -25.43
C LEU A 170 20.64 9.12 -26.68
N THR A 171 19.79 8.09 -26.67
CA THR A 171 18.87 7.84 -27.79
C THR A 171 17.86 8.96 -27.93
N GLN A 172 17.25 9.46 -26.85
CA GLN A 172 16.33 10.61 -26.94
C GLN A 172 17.02 11.90 -27.42
N LEU A 173 18.26 12.13 -27.01
CA LEU A 173 19.05 13.27 -27.48
C LEU A 173 19.43 13.13 -28.96
N GLU A 174 19.72 11.92 -29.45
CA GLU A 174 19.99 11.65 -30.87
C GLU A 174 18.72 11.83 -31.73
N THR A 175 17.55 11.37 -31.27
CA THR A 175 16.29 11.56 -31.99
C THR A 175 15.81 13.01 -31.98
N SER A 176 16.16 13.80 -30.95
CA SER A 176 15.82 15.24 -30.89
C SER A 176 16.74 16.14 -31.72
N ARG A 177 17.82 15.58 -32.28
CA ARG A 177 18.80 16.28 -33.13
C ARG A 177 18.59 16.10 -34.63
N GLN A 178 17.67 15.21 -35.03
CA GLN A 178 17.20 15.05 -36.42
C GLN A 178 15.89 15.80 -36.61
#